data_AF-V4Y7Z0-F1
#
_entry.id   AF-V4Y7Z0-F1
#
_cell.length_a   1.000
_cell.length_b   1.000
_cell.length_c   1.000
_cell.angle_alpha   90.00
_cell.angle_beta   90.00
_cell.angle_gamma   90.00
#
_symmetry.space_group_name_H-M   'P 1'
#
loop_
_entity.id
_entity.type
_entity.pdbx_description
1 polymer ?
#
loop_
_entity_poly.entity_id
_entity_poly.type
_entity_poly.pdbx_seq_one_letter_code
_entity_poly.pdbx_strand_id
1 'polypeptide(L)'
;MFEPRLALASLSGEGDARWALAAADHAGAAFLGGIAIDEPSRAAARDLVDRDREEFLPADPLAFVDEQLAAVAGSPAAIRPGINVRSTSVEPIREVAAICADHDAILEINAHCRQPELCDVGCGETLLADTERLAEYVAAAAEHAPAVSVKVRAEVDGVDSHQRSQSGSRPPVPTPSTLTRWIPRPSSPMSPRRQTSSSLPTTRCEIGGASASTSSTGPTRSASGGQADAPTGRL
;
A
#
# COMPACT_ATOMS: atom_id res chain seq x y z
N MET A 1 -5.54 -2.74 12.40
CA MET A 1 -4.90 -1.69 13.25
C MET A 1 -3.44 -2.09 13.39
N PHE A 2 -2.52 -1.13 13.42
CA PHE A 2 -1.07 -1.39 13.46
C PHE A 2 -0.45 -0.88 14.76
N GLU A 3 0.69 -1.45 15.16
CA GLU A 3 1.46 -1.06 16.35
C GLU A 3 2.96 -0.95 16.01
N PRO A 4 3.69 0.05 16.55
CA PRO A 4 3.17 1.18 17.33
C PRO A 4 2.19 2.03 16.49
N ARG A 5 1.25 2.75 17.15
CA ARG A 5 0.28 3.66 16.49
C ARG A 5 0.93 4.94 15.92
N LEU A 6 2.06 4.79 15.29
CA LEU A 6 2.76 5.78 14.51
C LEU A 6 2.76 5.30 13.06
N ALA A 7 2.28 6.14 12.14
CA ALA A 7 2.32 5.87 10.72
C ALA A 7 3.18 6.90 10.01
N LEU A 8 4.01 6.45 9.07
CA LEU A 8 4.76 7.33 8.19
C LEU A 8 3.82 7.85 7.11
N ALA A 9 3.73 9.18 6.97
CA ALA A 9 2.88 9.81 5.97
C ALA A 9 3.53 9.71 4.58
N SER A 10 2.69 9.56 3.55
CA SER A 10 3.13 9.49 2.15
C SER A 10 3.89 10.72 1.68
N LEU A 11 4.98 10.47 0.95
CA LEU A 11 5.86 11.44 0.30
C LEU A 11 5.89 11.14 -1.20
N SER A 12 5.26 12.00 -2.00
CA SER A 12 5.22 11.85 -3.47
C SER A 12 6.63 11.76 -4.03
N GLY A 13 6.87 10.78 -4.92
CA GLY A 13 8.16 10.57 -5.56
C GLY A 13 9.24 9.89 -4.70
N GLU A 14 9.08 9.85 -3.37
CA GLU A 14 10.15 9.43 -2.45
C GLU A 14 9.77 8.24 -1.55
N GLY A 15 8.49 8.15 -1.15
CA GLY A 15 8.00 7.14 -0.21
C GLY A 15 7.84 5.76 -0.85
N ASP A 16 8.94 5.10 -1.17
CA ASP A 16 8.99 3.74 -1.71
C ASP A 16 9.05 2.66 -0.60
N ALA A 17 9.07 1.38 -1.00
CA ALA A 17 9.15 0.25 -0.07
C ALA A 17 10.45 0.24 0.74
N ARG A 18 11.57 0.65 0.14
CA ARG A 18 12.86 0.73 0.85
C ARG A 18 12.82 1.80 1.93
N TRP A 19 12.23 2.95 1.64
CA TRP A 19 11.99 4.03 2.61
C TRP A 19 11.11 3.55 3.77
N ALA A 20 10.01 2.85 3.46
CA ALA A 20 9.11 2.30 4.49
C ALA A 20 9.85 1.31 5.41
N LEU A 21 10.58 0.36 4.82
CA LEU A 21 11.31 -0.67 5.56
C LEU A 21 12.45 -0.11 6.42
N ALA A 22 13.11 0.96 5.97
CA ALA A 22 14.16 1.63 6.75
C ALA A 22 13.65 2.23 8.08
N ALA A 23 12.34 2.41 8.23
CA ALA A 23 11.72 2.99 9.42
C ALA A 23 10.81 2.00 10.18
N ALA A 24 10.86 0.70 9.84
CA ALA A 24 9.99 -0.33 10.41
C ALA A 24 10.20 -0.55 11.92
N ASP A 25 11.37 -0.24 12.46
CA ASP A 25 11.64 -0.31 13.91
C ASP A 25 10.94 0.81 14.71
N HIS A 26 10.36 1.81 14.02
CA HIS A 26 9.81 3.02 14.64
C HIS A 26 8.32 3.21 14.40
N ALA A 27 7.77 2.69 13.30
CA ALA A 27 6.38 2.91 12.89
C ALA A 27 5.66 1.59 12.64
N GLY A 28 4.37 1.54 12.98
CA GLY A 28 3.53 0.36 12.73
C GLY A 28 2.94 0.35 11.32
N ALA A 29 2.91 1.49 10.61
CA ALA A 29 2.50 1.55 9.21
C ALA A 29 3.31 2.60 8.42
N ALA A 30 3.37 2.41 7.11
CA ALA A 30 3.92 3.39 6.19
C ALA A 30 2.99 3.54 4.98
N PHE A 31 2.63 4.78 4.65
CA PHE A 31 1.90 5.09 3.42
C PHE A 31 2.92 5.42 2.34
N LEU A 32 3.06 4.53 1.36
CA LEU A 32 3.91 4.70 0.20
C LEU A 32 3.25 5.66 -0.79
N GLY A 33 4.04 6.18 -1.72
CA GLY A 33 3.51 6.78 -2.94
C GLY A 33 3.02 8.23 -2.77
N GLY A 34 1.82 8.50 -3.27
CA GLY A 34 1.52 9.70 -4.02
C GLY A 34 1.51 9.39 -5.52
N ILE A 35 0.92 8.25 -5.91
CA ILE A 35 1.03 7.73 -7.27
C ILE A 35 -0.15 8.19 -8.10
N ALA A 36 0.13 8.76 -9.26
CA ALA A 36 -0.87 9.01 -10.28
C ALA A 36 -1.19 7.69 -11.01
N ILE A 37 -2.43 7.21 -10.85
CA ILE A 37 -2.85 5.87 -11.30
C ILE A 37 -3.75 5.88 -12.55
N ASP A 38 -4.04 7.06 -13.08
CA ASP A 38 -4.79 7.22 -14.32
C ASP A 38 -4.17 8.27 -15.24
N GLU A 39 -4.44 8.19 -16.54
CA GLU A 39 -3.68 8.96 -17.53
C GLU A 39 -3.75 10.49 -17.31
N PRO A 40 -4.91 11.09 -16.97
CA PRO A 40 -4.96 12.53 -16.68
C PRO A 40 -4.11 12.93 -15.48
N SER A 41 -4.16 12.18 -14.37
CA SER A 41 -3.30 12.48 -13.21
C SER A 41 -1.82 12.24 -13.50
N ARG A 42 -1.50 11.30 -14.41
CA ARG A 42 -0.12 11.00 -14.83
C ARG A 42 0.44 12.06 -15.76
N ALA A 43 -0.39 12.64 -16.62
CA ALA A 43 0.00 13.81 -17.40
C ALA A 43 0.35 14.99 -16.49
N ALA A 44 -0.51 15.29 -15.52
CA ALA A 44 -0.23 16.30 -14.50
C ALA A 44 1.02 15.99 -13.67
N ALA A 45 1.28 14.72 -13.35
CA ALA A 45 2.52 14.31 -12.66
C ALA A 45 3.78 14.51 -13.53
N ARG A 46 3.69 14.34 -14.85
CA ARG A 46 4.80 14.66 -15.77
C ARG A 46 5.09 16.16 -15.80
N ASP A 47 4.06 16.99 -15.85
CA ASP A 47 4.20 18.45 -15.79
C ASP A 47 4.85 18.90 -14.46
N LEU A 48 4.59 18.19 -13.35
CA LEU A 48 5.28 18.41 -12.08
C LEU A 48 6.76 18.06 -12.16
N VAL A 49 7.12 16.93 -12.77
CA VAL A 49 8.52 16.54 -12.98
C VAL A 49 9.26 17.53 -13.88
N ASP A 50 8.62 18.02 -14.93
CA ASP A 50 9.17 19.08 -15.79
C ASP A 50 9.41 20.40 -15.04
N ARG A 51 8.78 20.56 -13.87
CA ARG A 51 8.98 21.65 -12.90
C ARG A 51 9.89 21.28 -11.73
N ASP A 52 10.74 20.26 -11.89
CA ASP A 52 11.72 19.79 -10.90
C ASP A 52 11.09 19.24 -9.60
N ARG A 53 9.89 18.65 -9.68
CA ARG A 53 9.27 17.93 -8.56
C ARG A 53 9.53 16.43 -8.68
N GLU A 54 9.80 15.78 -7.56
CA GLU A 54 9.89 14.32 -7.50
C GLU A 54 8.49 13.70 -7.57
N GLU A 55 8.28 12.82 -8.55
CA GLU A 55 7.06 12.03 -8.70
C GLU A 55 7.38 10.62 -9.20
N PHE A 56 6.58 9.64 -8.79
CA PHE A 56 6.67 8.29 -9.35
C PHE A 56 5.99 8.25 -10.72
N LEU A 57 6.77 7.95 -11.77
CA LEU A 57 6.29 7.77 -13.14
C LEU A 57 6.63 6.38 -13.71
N PRO A 58 6.25 5.28 -13.03
CA PRO A 58 6.44 3.93 -13.57
C PRO A 58 5.63 3.76 -14.86
N ALA A 59 6.09 2.92 -15.78
CA ALA A 59 5.36 2.66 -17.04
C ALA A 59 3.95 2.11 -16.78
N ASP A 60 3.83 1.18 -15.82
CA ASP A 60 2.57 0.65 -15.32
C ASP A 60 2.41 1.04 -13.83
N PRO A 61 1.47 1.94 -13.50
CA PRO A 61 1.26 2.36 -12.12
C PRO A 61 0.69 1.26 -11.22
N LEU A 62 -0.13 0.34 -11.75
CA LEU A 62 -0.76 -0.69 -10.94
C LEU A 62 0.24 -1.80 -10.61
N ALA A 63 1.02 -2.22 -11.60
CA ALA A 63 2.12 -3.17 -11.37
C ALA A 63 3.14 -2.60 -10.37
N PHE A 64 3.46 -1.31 -10.47
CA PHE A 64 4.34 -0.67 -9.49
C PHE A 64 3.73 -0.67 -8.08
N VAL A 65 2.44 -0.36 -7.93
CA VAL A 65 1.77 -0.43 -6.62
C VAL A 65 1.85 -1.84 -6.04
N ASP A 66 1.56 -2.87 -6.84
CA ASP A 66 1.65 -4.26 -6.43
C ASP A 66 3.07 -4.64 -5.96
N GLU A 67 4.09 -4.30 -6.75
CA GLU A 67 5.49 -4.55 -6.42
C GLU A 67 5.91 -3.87 -5.09
N GLN A 68 5.52 -2.61 -4.90
CA GLN A 68 5.86 -1.86 -3.68
C GLN A 68 5.18 -2.47 -2.44
N LEU A 69 3.90 -2.84 -2.54
CA LEU A 69 3.15 -3.45 -1.45
C LEU A 69 3.69 -4.85 -1.14
N ALA A 70 3.97 -5.66 -2.16
CA ALA A 70 4.56 -6.98 -2.03
C ALA A 70 5.94 -6.94 -1.35
N ALA A 71 6.77 -5.96 -1.69
CA ALA A 71 8.09 -5.80 -1.07
C ALA A 71 8.01 -5.52 0.44
N VAL A 72 7.04 -4.73 0.88
CA VAL A 72 6.83 -4.46 2.31
C VAL A 72 6.19 -5.66 3.01
N ALA A 73 5.11 -6.23 2.43
CA ALA A 73 4.38 -7.34 3.02
C ALA A 73 5.20 -8.64 3.08
N GLY A 74 6.10 -8.86 2.13
CA GLY A 74 7.00 -10.02 2.09
C GLY A 74 8.25 -9.89 2.98
N SER A 75 8.48 -8.71 3.58
CA SER A 75 9.61 -8.48 4.48
C SER A 75 9.34 -9.06 5.87
N PRO A 76 10.36 -9.52 6.62
CA PRO A 76 10.19 -9.90 8.02
C PRO A 76 9.88 -8.72 8.96
N ALA A 77 9.96 -7.48 8.45
CA ALA A 77 9.71 -6.27 9.22
C ALA A 77 8.22 -6.12 9.58
N ALA A 78 7.91 -5.79 10.84
CA ALA A 78 6.54 -5.66 11.33
C ALA A 78 5.93 -4.28 11.05
N ILE A 79 5.93 -3.84 9.79
CA ILE A 79 5.30 -2.58 9.35
C ILE A 79 4.18 -2.86 8.34
N ARG A 80 2.98 -2.35 8.61
CA ARG A 80 1.84 -2.53 7.72
C ARG A 80 1.95 -1.58 6.52
N PRO A 81 1.85 -2.07 5.28
CA PRO A 81 1.87 -1.19 4.13
C PRO A 81 0.57 -0.41 3.97
N GLY A 82 0.68 0.79 3.45
CA GLY A 82 -0.41 1.56 2.89
C GLY A 82 0.06 2.24 1.61
N ILE A 83 -0.84 2.62 0.71
CA ILE A 83 -0.51 3.28 -0.55
C ILE A 83 -1.38 4.51 -0.75
N ASN A 84 -0.75 5.65 -1.02
CA ASN A 84 -1.42 6.88 -1.37
C ASN A 84 -1.52 7.02 -2.90
N VAL A 85 -2.73 7.21 -3.40
CA VAL A 85 -3.00 7.31 -4.85
C VAL A 85 -3.77 8.57 -5.21
N ARG A 86 -3.57 9.03 -6.45
CA ARG A 86 -4.28 10.12 -7.12
C ARG A 86 -4.92 9.57 -8.38
N SER A 87 -6.22 9.80 -8.52
CA SER A 87 -6.99 9.40 -9.70
C SER A 87 -8.03 10.48 -10.02
N THR A 88 -8.32 10.64 -11.31
CA THR A 88 -9.43 11.45 -11.82
C THR A 88 -10.70 10.63 -12.07
N SER A 89 -10.61 9.30 -11.95
CA SER A 89 -11.70 8.34 -12.16
C SER A 89 -11.75 7.24 -11.08
N VAL A 90 -12.89 6.55 -10.95
CA VAL A 90 -13.12 5.55 -9.90
C VAL A 90 -12.58 4.16 -10.24
N GLU A 91 -12.54 3.77 -11.52
CA GLU A 91 -12.10 2.43 -11.94
C GLU A 91 -10.67 2.09 -11.44
N PRO A 92 -9.65 2.94 -11.61
CA PRO A 92 -8.30 2.68 -11.09
C PRO A 92 -8.26 2.57 -9.56
N ILE A 93 -9.17 3.25 -8.85
CA ILE A 93 -9.29 3.13 -7.39
C ILE A 93 -9.75 1.72 -7.01
N ARG A 94 -10.68 1.11 -7.76
CA ARG A 94 -11.11 -0.29 -7.53
C ARG A 94 -9.97 -1.27 -7.78
N GLU A 95 -9.21 -1.05 -8.85
CA GLU A 95 -8.07 -1.91 -9.20
C GLU A 95 -7.00 -1.88 -8.10
N VAL A 96 -6.62 -0.69 -7.63
CA VAL A 96 -5.71 -0.56 -6.49
C VAL A 96 -6.30 -1.15 -5.21
N ALA A 97 -7.60 -1.00 -4.97
CA ALA A 97 -8.25 -1.58 -3.79
C ALA A 97 -8.16 -3.11 -3.77
N ALA A 98 -8.28 -3.77 -4.93
CA ALA A 98 -8.07 -5.20 -5.07
C ALA A 98 -6.62 -5.59 -4.76
N ILE A 99 -5.64 -4.86 -5.31
CA ILE A 99 -4.22 -5.08 -4.99
C ILE A 99 -3.97 -4.91 -3.47
N CYS A 100 -4.55 -3.88 -2.83
CA CYS A 100 -4.43 -3.71 -1.39
C CYS A 100 -5.02 -4.87 -0.60
N ALA A 101 -6.05 -5.55 -1.11
CA ALA A 101 -6.63 -6.74 -0.49
C ALA A 101 -5.65 -7.91 -0.45
N ASP A 102 -4.88 -8.10 -1.53
CA ASP A 102 -3.89 -9.17 -1.65
C ASP A 102 -2.73 -9.00 -0.64
N HIS A 103 -2.43 -7.76 -0.21
CA HIS A 103 -1.30 -7.43 0.65
C HIS A 103 -1.67 -6.98 2.08
N ASP A 104 -2.93 -7.10 2.50
CA ASP A 104 -3.47 -6.51 3.74
C ASP A 104 -3.10 -5.01 3.93
N ALA A 105 -3.08 -4.27 2.82
CA ALA A 105 -2.62 -2.89 2.78
C ALA A 105 -3.75 -1.88 3.03
N ILE A 106 -3.39 -0.68 3.48
CA ILE A 106 -4.31 0.45 3.61
C ILE A 106 -4.31 1.24 2.30
N LEU A 107 -5.46 1.37 1.64
CA LEU A 107 -5.62 2.27 0.51
C LEU A 107 -5.90 3.69 0.99
N GLU A 108 -5.08 4.65 0.59
CA GLU A 108 -5.25 6.06 0.90
C GLU A 108 -5.57 6.89 -0.36
N ILE A 109 -6.77 7.46 -0.41
CA ILE A 109 -7.19 8.38 -1.47
C ILE A 109 -6.65 9.78 -1.16
N ASN A 110 -5.94 10.39 -2.12
CA ASN A 110 -5.37 11.72 -1.94
C ASN A 110 -6.37 12.82 -2.29
N ALA A 111 -6.85 13.52 -1.27
CA ALA A 111 -7.63 14.75 -1.37
C ALA A 111 -6.89 15.94 -0.71
N HIS A 112 -5.55 15.98 -0.85
CA HIS A 112 -4.68 16.89 -0.09
C HIS A 112 -3.73 17.72 -0.96
N CYS A 113 -3.31 17.19 -2.11
CA CYS A 113 -2.36 17.88 -2.98
C CYS A 113 -2.91 19.23 -3.44
N ARG A 114 -2.06 20.26 -3.44
CA ARG A 114 -2.42 21.64 -3.84
C ARG A 114 -1.68 22.10 -5.11
N GLN A 115 -1.05 21.16 -5.80
CA GLN A 115 -0.30 21.53 -7.00
C GLN A 115 -1.29 21.84 -8.12
N PRO A 116 -1.12 22.98 -8.81
CA PRO A 116 -2.09 23.42 -9.82
C PRO A 116 -2.30 22.36 -10.89
N GLU A 117 -1.25 21.67 -11.36
CA GLU A 117 -1.33 20.59 -12.36
C GLU A 117 -2.32 19.49 -11.95
N LEU A 118 -2.26 19.05 -10.70
CA LEU A 118 -3.13 18.00 -10.18
C LEU A 118 -4.53 18.54 -9.87
N CYS A 119 -4.63 19.76 -9.36
CA CYS A 119 -5.91 20.41 -9.10
C CYS A 119 -6.70 20.68 -10.38
N ASP A 120 -6.01 21.08 -11.46
CA ASP A 120 -6.62 21.39 -12.76
C ASP A 120 -7.26 20.17 -13.41
N VAL A 121 -6.72 18.96 -13.16
CA VAL A 121 -7.33 17.69 -13.59
C VAL A 121 -8.31 17.11 -12.56
N GLY A 122 -8.59 17.84 -11.47
CA GLY A 122 -9.57 17.49 -10.46
C GLY A 122 -9.08 16.54 -9.36
N CYS A 123 -7.77 16.34 -9.22
CA CYS A 123 -7.13 15.61 -8.12
C CYS A 123 -6.75 16.54 -6.96
N GLY A 124 -6.35 15.94 -5.83
CA GLY A 124 -5.87 16.71 -4.68
C GLY A 124 -7.01 17.43 -3.97
N GLU A 125 -6.78 18.65 -3.49
CA GLU A 125 -7.74 19.37 -2.65
C GLU A 125 -9.05 19.71 -3.37
N THR A 126 -9.06 19.78 -4.71
CA THR A 126 -10.30 20.00 -5.48
C THR A 126 -11.32 18.89 -5.27
N LEU A 127 -10.86 17.67 -4.98
CA LEU A 127 -11.74 16.54 -4.65
C LEU A 127 -12.52 16.78 -3.35
N LEU A 128 -12.05 17.67 -2.46
CA LEU A 128 -12.78 18.02 -1.22
C LEU A 128 -14.03 18.87 -1.47
N ALA A 129 -14.08 19.61 -2.59
CA ALA A 129 -15.26 20.34 -3.00
C ALA A 129 -16.30 19.43 -3.67
N ASP A 130 -15.86 18.29 -4.22
CA ASP A 130 -16.69 17.29 -4.88
C ASP A 130 -16.92 16.08 -3.97
N THR A 131 -17.79 16.28 -2.98
CA THR A 131 -18.03 15.28 -1.93
C THR A 131 -18.70 14.01 -2.45
N GLU A 132 -19.50 14.11 -3.51
CA GLU A 132 -20.17 12.95 -4.12
C GLU A 132 -19.13 12.03 -4.77
N ARG A 133 -18.23 12.60 -5.58
CA ARG A 133 -17.14 11.83 -6.20
C ARG A 133 -16.17 11.27 -5.16
N LEU A 134 -15.84 12.01 -4.11
CA LEU A 134 -15.01 11.49 -3.03
C LEU A 134 -15.68 10.33 -2.28
N ALA A 135 -17.00 10.44 -2.02
CA ALA A 135 -17.75 9.36 -1.39
C ALA A 135 -17.84 8.13 -2.30
N GLU A 136 -17.99 8.31 -3.61
CA GLU A 136 -17.93 7.23 -4.60
C GLU A 136 -16.59 6.52 -4.56
N TYR A 137 -15.46 7.25 -4.53
CA TYR A 137 -14.13 6.65 -4.46
C TYR A 137 -13.94 5.84 -3.17
N VAL A 138 -14.38 6.38 -2.03
CA VAL A 138 -14.30 5.68 -0.73
C VAL A 138 -15.17 4.43 -0.74
N ALA A 139 -16.39 4.49 -1.28
CA ALA A 139 -17.28 3.34 -1.37
C ALA A 139 -16.70 2.25 -2.26
N ALA A 140 -16.24 2.62 -3.46
CA ALA A 140 -15.60 1.70 -4.40
C ALA A 140 -14.33 1.06 -3.83
N ALA A 141 -13.50 1.83 -3.11
CA ALA A 141 -12.34 1.30 -2.43
C ALA A 141 -12.73 0.30 -1.31
N ALA A 142 -13.77 0.61 -0.54
CA ALA A 142 -14.19 -0.20 0.61
C ALA A 142 -14.84 -1.54 0.22
N GLU A 143 -15.21 -1.74 -1.04
CA GLU A 143 -15.70 -3.04 -1.55
C GLU A 143 -14.61 -4.12 -1.56
N HIS A 144 -13.34 -3.72 -1.65
CA HIS A 144 -12.21 -4.64 -1.80
C HIS A 144 -11.11 -4.43 -0.75
N ALA A 145 -10.73 -3.18 -0.47
CA ALA A 145 -9.59 -2.89 0.37
C ALA A 145 -9.85 -3.26 1.86
N PRO A 146 -8.86 -3.84 2.57
CA PRO A 146 -8.97 -4.18 3.99
C PRO A 146 -9.19 -2.95 4.88
N ALA A 147 -8.65 -1.81 4.46
CA ALA A 147 -8.84 -0.51 5.10
C ALA A 147 -8.70 0.61 4.07
N VAL A 148 -9.53 1.64 4.22
CA VAL A 148 -9.51 2.85 3.39
C VAL A 148 -9.26 4.07 4.27
N SER A 149 -8.37 4.95 3.84
CA SER A 149 -8.18 6.29 4.40
C SER A 149 -8.31 7.35 3.30
N VAL A 150 -8.53 8.59 3.72
CA VAL A 150 -8.49 9.76 2.84
C VAL A 150 -7.49 10.74 3.43
N LYS A 151 -6.48 11.11 2.65
CA LYS A 151 -5.53 12.16 3.02
C LYS A 151 -6.17 13.50 2.67
N VAL A 152 -6.72 14.18 3.67
CA VAL A 152 -7.42 15.46 3.50
C VAL A 152 -6.49 16.64 3.82
N ARG A 153 -6.76 17.77 3.18
CA ARG A 153 -6.24 19.08 3.60
C ARG A 153 -7.24 19.76 4.54
N ALA A 154 -6.72 20.37 5.60
CA ALA A 154 -7.50 21.24 6.47
C ALA A 154 -7.54 22.66 5.90
N GLU A 155 -8.55 23.44 6.30
CA GLU A 155 -8.66 24.87 5.97
C GLU A 155 -8.72 25.17 4.46
N VAL A 156 -9.49 24.35 3.72
CA VAL A 156 -9.80 24.65 2.31
C VAL A 156 -11.05 25.54 2.25
N ASP A 157 -10.96 26.65 1.52
CA ASP A 157 -12.07 27.59 1.39
C ASP A 157 -13.32 26.92 0.80
N GLY A 158 -14.48 27.18 1.42
CA GLY A 158 -15.75 26.57 1.00
C GLY A 158 -15.93 25.09 1.40
N VAL A 159 -14.98 24.51 2.15
CA VAL A 159 -14.96 23.10 2.55
C VAL A 159 -15.04 22.99 4.09
N ASP A 160 -16.24 22.77 4.64
CA ASP A 160 -16.39 22.51 6.10
C ASP A 160 -15.88 21.12 6.47
N SER A 161 -14.80 21.03 7.25
CA SER A 161 -14.19 19.78 7.71
C SER A 161 -15.00 19.03 8.79
N HIS A 162 -15.87 19.70 9.55
CA HIS A 162 -16.56 19.11 10.71
C HIS A 162 -17.80 18.28 10.34
N GLN A 163 -18.47 18.60 9.23
CA GLN A 163 -19.65 17.84 8.78
C GLN A 163 -19.27 16.45 8.20
N ARG A 164 -18.00 16.24 7.84
CA ARG A 164 -17.52 15.05 7.10
C ARG A 164 -17.20 13.83 7.94
N SER A 165 -16.90 14.00 9.23
CA SER A 165 -16.63 12.87 10.13
C SER A 165 -17.89 12.06 10.48
N GLN A 166 -19.09 12.57 10.15
CA GLN A 166 -20.38 11.98 10.51
C GLN A 166 -21.02 11.14 9.41
N SER A 167 -20.64 11.31 8.13
CA SER A 167 -21.18 10.52 7.01
C SER A 167 -20.59 9.10 6.95
N GLY A 168 -19.44 8.86 7.58
CA GLY A 168 -18.86 7.52 7.79
C GLY A 168 -19.41 6.80 9.03
N SER A 169 -20.73 6.84 9.25
CA SER A 169 -21.32 6.17 10.42
C SER A 169 -21.04 4.67 10.38
N ARG A 170 -20.28 4.21 11.37
CA ARG A 170 -20.02 2.79 11.64
C ARG A 170 -21.38 2.07 11.75
N PRO A 171 -21.61 0.91 11.11
CA PRO A 171 -22.84 0.17 11.38
C PRO A 171 -22.93 -0.10 12.89
N PRO A 172 -24.13 0.04 13.49
CA PRO A 172 -24.28 -0.14 14.93
C PRO A 172 -23.81 -1.55 15.31
N VAL A 173 -23.03 -1.63 16.38
CA VAL A 173 -22.65 -2.91 16.99
C VAL A 173 -23.95 -3.63 17.36
N PRO A 174 -24.22 -4.85 16.86
CA PRO A 174 -25.43 -5.56 17.24
C PRO A 174 -25.39 -5.83 18.74
N THR A 175 -26.41 -5.35 19.45
CA THR A 175 -26.61 -5.70 20.85
C THR A 175 -27.05 -7.16 20.97
N PRO A 176 -26.85 -7.81 22.13
CA PRO A 176 -27.05 -9.27 22.29
C PRO A 176 -28.47 -9.78 21.99
N SER A 177 -29.45 -8.89 21.79
CA SER A 177 -30.85 -9.25 21.51
C SER A 177 -31.21 -9.35 20.01
N THR A 178 -30.29 -9.04 19.09
CA THR A 178 -30.54 -9.19 17.63
C THR A 178 -29.99 -10.49 17.02
N LEU A 179 -29.38 -11.36 17.84
CA LEU A 179 -28.74 -12.62 17.44
C LEU A 179 -29.71 -13.81 17.23
N THR A 180 -30.99 -13.56 16.98
CA THR A 180 -31.98 -14.65 16.73
C THR A 180 -32.66 -14.60 15.36
N ARG A 181 -32.22 -13.75 14.42
CA ARG A 181 -32.86 -13.67 13.09
C ARG A 181 -31.96 -13.95 11.88
N TRP A 182 -30.72 -14.37 12.08
CA TRP A 182 -29.80 -14.76 10.99
C TRP A 182 -29.05 -16.05 11.33
N ILE A 183 -29.81 -17.13 11.51
CA ILE A 183 -29.28 -18.49 11.43
C ILE A 183 -30.13 -19.21 10.37
N PRO A 184 -29.59 -19.56 9.20
CA PRO A 184 -30.26 -20.48 8.29
C PRO A 184 -30.45 -21.81 9.02
N ARG A 185 -31.69 -22.31 9.07
CA ARG A 185 -31.99 -23.63 9.61
C ARG A 185 -31.29 -24.70 8.75
N PRO A 186 -30.48 -25.62 9.32
CA PRO A 186 -30.00 -26.77 8.56
C PRO A 186 -31.18 -27.70 8.26
N SER A 187 -31.33 -28.07 7.00
CA SER A 187 -32.27 -29.07 6.51
C SER A 187 -31.76 -30.48 6.86
N SER A 188 -32.51 -31.14 7.75
CA SER A 188 -32.58 -32.59 8.01
C SER A 188 -31.34 -33.35 8.55
N PRO A 189 -31.55 -34.35 9.44
CA PRO A 189 -30.46 -35.00 10.18
C PRO A 189 -29.82 -36.15 9.39
N MET A 190 -28.50 -36.14 9.30
CA MET A 190 -27.69 -37.24 8.79
C MET A 190 -27.42 -38.24 9.94
N SER A 191 -27.75 -39.51 9.72
CA SER A 191 -27.62 -40.60 10.72
C SER A 191 -26.16 -40.90 11.10
N PRO A 192 -25.86 -41.35 12.34
CA PRO A 192 -24.50 -41.51 12.82
C PRO A 192 -23.81 -42.74 12.20
N ARG A 193 -22.66 -42.51 11.56
CA ARG A 193 -21.74 -43.56 11.11
C ARG A 193 -20.86 -44.00 12.28
N ARG A 194 -20.81 -45.32 12.52
CA ARG A 194 -19.95 -45.99 13.51
C ARG A 194 -18.48 -45.61 13.34
N GLN A 195 -17.83 -45.28 14.45
CA GLN A 195 -16.38 -45.24 14.57
C GLN A 195 -15.83 -46.67 14.57
N THR A 196 -14.86 -46.94 13.71
CA THR A 196 -13.94 -48.07 13.87
C THR A 196 -12.52 -47.51 13.92
N SER A 197 -11.85 -47.77 15.03
CA SER A 197 -10.45 -47.46 15.29
C SER A 197 -9.53 -48.23 14.36
N SER A 198 -8.57 -47.55 13.72
CA SER A 198 -7.33 -48.20 13.30
C SER A 198 -6.14 -47.27 13.51
N SER A 199 -5.20 -47.81 14.26
CA SER A 199 -3.89 -47.33 14.66
C SER A 199 -2.98 -46.86 13.51
N LEU A 200 -2.20 -45.82 13.80
CA LEU A 200 -1.00 -45.37 13.09
C LEU A 200 0.07 -46.48 13.00
N PRO A 201 0.98 -46.37 12.02
CA PRO A 201 2.38 -46.56 12.32
C PRO A 201 3.25 -45.38 11.90
N THR A 202 4.04 -44.94 12.87
CA THR A 202 5.18 -44.04 12.79
C THR A 202 6.24 -44.62 11.85
N THR A 203 6.70 -43.85 10.85
CA THR A 203 8.00 -44.11 10.21
C THR A 203 8.85 -42.85 10.27
N ARG A 204 9.93 -42.99 11.04
CA ARG A 204 11.05 -42.09 11.24
C ARG A 204 11.90 -42.13 9.96
N CYS A 205 12.19 -40.98 9.36
CA CYS A 205 13.23 -40.88 8.33
C CYS A 205 14.33 -39.93 8.83
N GLU A 206 15.56 -40.37 8.64
CA GLU A 206 16.75 -39.96 9.36
C GLU A 206 17.32 -38.64 8.88
N ILE A 207 18.00 -37.98 9.82
CA ILE A 207 18.78 -36.75 9.65
C ILE A 207 20.11 -37.17 9.03
N GLY A 208 20.30 -36.90 7.74
CA GLY A 208 21.58 -37.03 7.06
C GLY A 208 22.36 -35.72 7.16
N GLY A 209 23.30 -35.64 8.11
CA GLY A 209 24.31 -34.60 8.14
C GLY A 209 25.37 -34.85 7.06
N ALA A 210 25.75 -33.79 6.34
CA ALA A 210 27.01 -33.75 5.61
C ALA A 210 27.74 -32.45 5.97
N SER A 211 28.94 -32.68 6.48
CA SER A 211 29.91 -31.76 7.03
C SER A 211 30.53 -30.83 5.99
N ALA A 212 30.98 -29.68 6.51
CA ALA A 212 31.86 -28.72 5.86
C ALA A 212 33.10 -29.34 5.20
N SER A 213 33.53 -28.75 4.09
CA SER A 213 34.95 -28.70 3.73
C SER A 213 35.32 -27.28 3.34
N THR A 214 36.21 -26.72 4.16
CA THR A 214 36.99 -25.52 3.90
C THR A 214 38.08 -25.85 2.89
N SER A 215 38.30 -24.99 1.90
CA SER A 215 39.63 -24.86 1.30
C SER A 215 39.89 -23.39 0.95
N SER A 216 40.82 -22.84 1.71
CA SER A 216 41.58 -21.62 1.47
C SER A 216 42.44 -21.76 0.21
N THR A 217 42.54 -20.71 -0.61
CA THR A 217 43.81 -20.08 -1.03
C THR A 217 43.53 -18.92 -2.01
N GLY A 218 43.81 -17.68 -1.60
CA GLY A 218 44.43 -16.69 -2.49
C GLY A 218 45.94 -16.99 -2.64
N PRO A 219 46.78 -16.22 -3.35
CA PRO A 219 46.69 -14.78 -3.68
C PRO A 219 46.88 -14.55 -5.22
N THR A 220 46.94 -13.38 -5.86
CA THR A 220 47.78 -12.18 -5.68
C THR A 220 47.31 -11.07 -6.64
N ARG A 221 47.60 -9.83 -6.21
CA ARG A 221 47.57 -8.56 -6.94
C ARG A 221 48.08 -8.61 -8.39
N SER A 222 47.49 -7.78 -9.25
CA SER A 222 48.28 -6.92 -10.14
C SER A 222 47.60 -5.55 -10.26
N ALA A 223 48.44 -4.53 -10.21
CA ALA A 223 48.12 -3.13 -10.31
C ALA A 223 48.59 -2.61 -11.67
N SER A 224 47.75 -1.81 -12.31
CA SER A 224 48.10 -0.83 -13.35
C SER A 224 46.94 0.17 -13.35
N GLY A 225 47.10 1.46 -13.04
CA GLY A 225 48.19 2.35 -13.44
C GLY A 225 47.78 3.04 -14.75
N GLY A 226 47.43 4.32 -14.69
CA GLY A 226 47.02 5.14 -15.84
C GLY A 226 45.94 6.15 -15.42
N GLN A 227 46.27 7.18 -14.63
CA GLN A 227 46.88 8.45 -15.03
C GLN A 227 45.84 9.44 -15.58
N ALA A 228 45.68 10.52 -14.82
CA ALA A 228 44.92 11.71 -15.14
C ALA A 228 45.51 12.43 -16.36
N ASP A 229 44.64 13.07 -17.13
CA ASP A 229 44.96 14.35 -17.77
C ASP A 229 43.69 15.18 -17.94
N ALA A 230 43.71 16.34 -17.29
CA ALA A 230 42.89 17.49 -17.62
C ALA A 230 43.83 18.55 -18.20
N PRO A 231 43.39 19.35 -19.18
CA PRO A 231 43.87 20.71 -19.28
C PRO A 231 42.72 21.73 -19.34
N THR A 232 42.75 22.61 -18.35
CA THR A 232 42.75 24.07 -18.49
C THR A 232 42.22 24.71 -19.79
N GLY A 233 41.33 25.68 -19.62
CA GLY A 233 41.59 27.03 -20.17
C GLY A 233 40.52 27.66 -21.06
N ARG A 234 39.85 28.69 -20.49
CA ARG A 234 39.36 29.95 -21.08
C ARG A 234 39.33 30.08 -22.62
N LEU A 235 38.15 30.38 -23.16
CA LEU A 235 37.68 31.75 -23.46
C LEU A 235 36.14 31.74 -23.55
#